data_AF-X0TYU0-F1
#
_entry.id   AF-X0TYU0-F1
#
_cell.length_a   1.000
_cell.length_b   1.000
_cell.length_c   1.000
_cell.angle_alpha   90.00
_cell.angle_beta   90.00
_cell.angle_gamma   90.00
#
_symmetry.space_group_name_H-M   'P 1'
#
loop_
_entity.id
_entity.type
_entity.pdbx_description
1 polymer ?
#
loop_
_entity_poly.entity_id
_entity_poly.type
_entity_poly.pdbx_seq_one_letter_code
_entity_poly.pdbx_strand_id
1 'polypeptide(L)'
;MAKDPAFLFYATDFYEGTRMMLPEERACFIDLLIYQHQHEFIPTDLKRVAMYCAGINEATLKATLEAKFKLCDKGWYNEKMQTVVLERKSFSNKQSVNGKIGQFWKKSKAILNKKEYVRLRETLVNTTNIDLLNLIKETVIDKAMLIAMLKHLEDEDRNEDVIKKEELIFPFDSEDFKSHWGILVKQAKWKNKSPEALQAALKKLSIVKEEVATQAILDSIAGNYQGIFPENVKIGNNGQFTEN
;
A
#
# COMPACT_ATOMS: atom_id res chain seq x y z
N MET A 1 -9.68 -3.88 -23.02
CA MET A 1 -10.01 -2.59 -22.37
C MET A 1 -9.88 -1.50 -23.41
N ALA A 2 -10.80 -0.54 -23.44
CA ALA A 2 -10.63 0.64 -24.28
C ALA A 2 -9.35 1.38 -23.88
N LYS A 3 -8.65 2.00 -24.85
CA LYS A 3 -7.51 2.88 -24.56
C LYS A 3 -7.99 4.02 -23.68
N ASP A 4 -7.14 4.46 -22.75
CA ASP A 4 -7.49 5.58 -21.87
C ASP A 4 -7.76 6.82 -22.74
N PRO A 5 -8.95 7.43 -22.68
CA PRO A 5 -9.27 8.58 -23.52
C PRO A 5 -8.56 9.85 -23.08
N ALA A 6 -7.97 9.89 -21.89
CA ALA A 6 -7.44 11.13 -21.31
C ALA A 6 -6.14 10.93 -20.53
N PHE A 7 -5.27 11.93 -20.62
CA PHE A 7 -4.17 12.13 -19.68
C PHE A 7 -4.34 13.46 -18.95
N LEU A 8 -3.71 13.58 -17.79
CA LEU A 8 -3.78 14.79 -16.99
C LEU A 8 -2.83 15.85 -17.58
N PHE A 9 -3.39 17.01 -17.95
CA PHE A 9 -2.65 18.11 -18.53
C PHE A 9 -2.46 19.24 -17.50
N TYR A 10 -1.23 19.43 -17.06
CA TYR A 10 -0.88 20.49 -16.12
C TYR A 10 -0.48 21.76 -16.89
N ALA A 11 -1.36 22.76 -16.89
CA ALA A 11 -1.17 23.98 -17.66
C ALA A 11 0.13 24.72 -17.31
N THR A 12 0.48 24.81 -16.01
CA THR A 12 1.73 25.44 -15.55
C THR A 12 2.97 24.71 -16.07
N ASP A 13 3.00 23.38 -15.92
CA ASP A 13 4.13 22.57 -16.39
C ASP A 13 4.30 22.65 -17.91
N PHE A 14 3.19 22.63 -18.64
CA PHE A 14 3.21 22.79 -20.08
C PHE A 14 3.71 24.17 -20.47
N TYR A 15 3.19 25.22 -19.83
CA TYR A 15 3.56 26.60 -20.12
C TYR A 15 5.05 26.84 -19.87
N GLU A 16 5.56 26.52 -18.67
CA GLU A 16 6.98 26.69 -18.35
C GLU A 16 7.87 25.80 -19.22
N GLY A 17 7.44 24.55 -19.48
CA GLY A 17 8.18 23.61 -20.32
C GLY A 17 8.22 23.96 -21.81
N THR A 18 7.39 24.90 -22.27
CA THR A 18 7.30 25.36 -23.66
C THR A 18 7.51 26.87 -23.83
N ARG A 19 7.88 27.57 -22.75
CA ARG A 19 7.96 29.03 -22.71
C ARG A 19 8.90 29.65 -23.74
N MET A 20 10.00 28.96 -24.02
CA MET A 20 11.04 29.41 -24.97
C MET A 20 10.84 28.81 -26.37
N MET A 21 9.77 28.03 -26.59
CA MET A 21 9.48 27.40 -27.88
C MET A 21 8.68 28.36 -28.76
N LEU A 22 9.00 28.35 -30.05
CA LEU A 22 8.19 29.00 -31.07
C LEU A 22 6.77 28.40 -31.09
N PRO A 23 5.74 29.16 -31.53
CA PRO A 23 4.38 28.65 -31.63
C PRO A 23 4.27 27.31 -32.39
N GLU A 24 5.03 27.17 -33.48
CA GLU A 24 5.09 25.97 -34.32
C GLU A 24 5.70 24.78 -33.57
N GLU A 25 6.79 24.99 -32.83
CA GLU A 25 7.44 23.97 -32.01
C GLU A 25 6.53 23.50 -30.87
N ARG A 26 5.78 24.44 -30.27
CA ARG A 26 4.84 24.15 -29.20
C ARG A 26 3.63 23.37 -29.71
N ALA A 27 3.09 23.73 -30.87
CA ALA A 27 2.03 23.00 -31.55
C ALA A 27 2.49 21.57 -31.90
N CYS A 28 3.66 21.45 -32.52
CA CYS A 28 4.30 20.17 -32.81
C CYS A 28 4.45 19.32 -31.54
N PHE A 29 4.94 19.90 -30.45
CA PHE A 29 5.15 19.18 -29.19
C PHE A 29 3.86 18.59 -28.61
N ILE A 30 2.75 19.34 -28.58
CA ILE A 30 1.48 18.84 -28.03
C ILE A 30 0.86 17.76 -28.92
N ASP A 31 0.96 17.88 -30.24
CA ASP A 31 0.47 16.86 -31.17
C ASP A 31 1.23 15.53 -31.00
N LEU A 32 2.55 15.61 -30.85
CA LEU A 32 3.40 14.45 -30.58
C LEU A 32 3.07 13.79 -29.23
N LEU A 33 2.79 14.58 -28.18
CA LEU A 33 2.35 14.04 -26.88
C LEU A 33 1.02 13.30 -26.99
N ILE A 34 0.06 13.85 -27.74
CA ILE A 34 -1.24 13.21 -27.99
C ILE A 34 -1.05 11.91 -28.76
N TYR A 35 -0.20 11.92 -29.79
CA TYR A 35 0.13 10.72 -30.56
C TYR A 35 0.72 9.64 -29.67
N GLN A 36 1.74 9.98 -28.87
CA GLN A 36 2.40 9.05 -27.95
C GLN A 36 1.41 8.46 -26.95
N HIS A 37 0.52 9.27 -26.38
CA HIS A 37 -0.50 8.78 -25.45
C HIS A 37 -1.38 7.68 -26.07
N GLN A 38 -1.71 7.79 -27.36
CA GLN A 38 -2.55 6.81 -28.05
C GLN A 38 -1.77 5.59 -28.60
N HIS A 39 -0.46 5.72 -28.84
CA HIS A 39 0.35 4.72 -29.54
C HIS A 39 1.59 4.22 -28.78
N GLU A 40 1.80 4.69 -27.56
CA GLU A 40 2.97 4.48 -26.68
C GLU A 40 4.28 5.10 -27.21
N PHE A 41 4.62 4.92 -28.49
CA PHE A 41 5.85 5.42 -29.12
C PHE A 41 5.55 6.15 -30.43
N ILE A 42 6.32 7.19 -30.72
CA ILE A 42 6.30 7.92 -31.99
C ILE A 42 7.29 7.25 -32.97
N PRO A 43 6.86 6.88 -34.18
CA PRO A 43 7.73 6.25 -35.17
C PRO A 43 8.95 7.11 -35.54
N THR A 44 10.03 6.46 -35.98
CA THR A 44 11.23 7.15 -36.51
C THR A 44 11.05 7.67 -37.93
N ASP A 45 10.03 7.17 -38.65
CA ASP A 45 9.67 7.62 -39.99
C ASP A 45 9.04 9.02 -39.95
N LEU A 46 9.88 10.04 -40.14
CA LEU A 46 9.48 11.45 -40.08
C LEU A 46 8.37 11.82 -41.06
N LYS A 47 8.27 11.14 -42.22
CA LYS A 47 7.21 11.43 -43.19
C LYS A 47 5.83 11.09 -42.64
N ARG A 48 5.72 9.95 -41.95
CA ARG A 48 4.47 9.56 -41.28
C ARG A 48 4.16 10.44 -40.08
N VAL A 49 5.16 10.81 -39.30
CA VAL A 49 4.99 11.71 -38.15
C VAL A 49 4.55 13.11 -38.59
N ALA A 50 5.10 13.62 -39.69
CA ALA A 50 4.73 14.93 -40.25
C ALA A 50 3.25 15.01 -40.67
N MET A 51 2.60 13.89 -41.00
CA MET A 51 1.15 13.87 -41.27
C MET A 51 0.32 14.22 -40.04
N TYR A 52 0.81 13.93 -38.83
CA TYR A 52 0.14 14.27 -37.58
C TYR A 52 0.41 15.70 -37.13
N CYS A 53 1.61 16.22 -37.41
CA CYS A 53 2.00 17.60 -37.14
C CYS A 53 1.78 18.48 -38.40
N ALA A 54 0.55 18.52 -38.88
CA ALA A 54 0.22 19.20 -40.14
C ALA A 54 0.61 20.69 -40.10
N GLY A 55 1.26 21.18 -41.17
CA GLY A 55 1.73 22.56 -41.27
C GLY A 55 3.07 22.84 -40.59
N ILE A 56 3.70 21.83 -39.96
CA ILE A 56 5.03 21.93 -39.38
C ILE A 56 6.07 21.43 -40.40
N ASN A 57 7.13 22.21 -40.62
CA ASN A 57 8.22 21.78 -41.49
C ASN A 57 9.08 20.68 -40.82
N GLU A 58 9.76 19.87 -41.63
CA GLU A 58 10.53 18.72 -41.13
C GLU A 58 11.66 19.11 -40.17
N ALA A 59 12.29 20.28 -40.38
CA ALA A 59 13.36 20.76 -39.51
C ALA A 59 12.84 21.09 -38.09
N THR A 60 11.68 21.75 -37.99
CA THR A 60 11.00 22.06 -36.73
C THR A 60 10.53 20.78 -36.03
N LEU A 61 9.99 19.81 -36.77
CA LEU A 61 9.63 18.50 -36.23
C LEU A 61 10.84 17.80 -35.61
N LYS A 62 11.96 17.73 -36.36
CA LYS A 62 13.19 17.10 -35.92
C LYS A 62 13.77 17.78 -34.68
N ALA A 63 13.86 19.11 -34.69
CA ALA A 63 14.34 19.88 -33.54
C ALA A 63 13.47 19.64 -32.29
N THR A 64 12.15 19.57 -32.45
CA THR A 64 11.21 19.30 -31.35
C THR A 64 11.41 17.89 -30.79
N LEU A 65 11.56 16.88 -31.65
CA LEU A 65 11.81 15.49 -31.25
C LEU A 65 13.12 15.39 -30.45
N GLU A 66 14.20 15.94 -30.97
CA GLU A 66 15.53 15.90 -30.33
C GLU A 66 15.56 16.66 -28.99
N ALA A 67 14.79 17.75 -28.86
CA ALA A 67 14.77 18.55 -27.64
C ALA A 67 13.86 17.99 -26.53
N LYS A 68 12.75 17.32 -26.88
CA LYS A 68 11.69 16.95 -25.90
C LYS A 68 11.44 15.45 -25.76
N PHE A 69 12.01 14.62 -26.63
CA PHE A 69 11.79 13.18 -26.68
C PHE A 69 13.12 12.44 -26.65
N LYS A 70 13.09 11.20 -26.13
CA LYS A 70 14.22 10.27 -26.18
C LYS A 70 13.95 9.23 -27.26
N LEU A 71 15.01 8.83 -27.95
CA LEU A 71 14.95 7.76 -28.95
C LEU A 71 15.29 6.42 -28.29
N CYS A 72 14.53 5.38 -28.61
CA CYS A 72 14.82 3.99 -28.27
C CYS A 72 14.52 3.07 -29.47
N ASP A 73 14.71 1.75 -29.30
CA ASP A 73 14.50 0.74 -30.34
C ASP A 73 13.08 0.76 -30.95
N LYS A 74 12.09 1.23 -30.18
CA LYS A 74 10.68 1.30 -30.61
C LYS A 74 10.29 2.63 -31.24
N GLY A 75 11.15 3.64 -31.13
CA GLY A 75 10.88 5.01 -31.61
C GLY A 75 11.10 6.07 -30.53
N TRP A 76 10.53 7.24 -30.76
CA TRP A 76 10.64 8.39 -29.86
C TRP A 76 9.57 8.34 -28.77
N TYR A 77 9.93 8.79 -27.57
CA TYR A 77 8.99 8.89 -26.45
C TYR A 77 9.39 10.02 -25.51
N ASN A 78 8.39 10.66 -24.92
CA ASN A 78 8.55 11.58 -23.82
C ASN A 78 8.43 10.79 -22.51
N GLU A 79 9.43 10.92 -21.64
CA GLU A 79 9.51 10.16 -20.40
C GLU A 79 8.36 10.49 -19.44
N LYS A 80 8.02 11.78 -19.30
CA LYS A 80 6.95 12.21 -18.41
C LYS A 80 5.61 11.62 -18.85
N MET A 81 5.31 11.66 -20.14
CA MET A 81 4.11 11.04 -20.69
C MET A 81 4.08 9.53 -20.44
N GLN A 82 5.21 8.84 -20.64
CA GLN A 82 5.33 7.41 -20.40
C GLN A 82 5.02 7.06 -18.94
N THR A 83 5.61 7.79 -18.00
CA THR A 83 5.36 7.60 -16.56
C THR A 83 3.89 7.80 -16.22
N VAL A 84 3.27 8.87 -16.70
CA VAL A 84 1.85 9.16 -16.45
C VAL A 84 0.95 8.03 -16.98
N VAL A 85 1.20 7.53 -18.19
CA VAL A 85 0.45 6.42 -18.78
C VAL A 85 0.62 5.13 -17.95
N LEU A 86 1.85 4.82 -17.53
CA LEU A 86 2.13 3.63 -16.72
C LEU A 86 1.47 3.70 -15.35
N GLU A 87 1.54 4.85 -14.67
CA GLU A 87 0.91 5.08 -13.38
C GLU A 87 -0.61 4.92 -13.47
N ARG A 88 -1.25 5.52 -14.48
CA ARG A 88 -2.70 5.38 -14.71
C ARG A 88 -3.10 3.94 -15.01
N LYS A 89 -2.33 3.23 -15.84
CA LYS A 89 -2.55 1.80 -16.11
C LYS A 89 -2.44 0.97 -14.83
N SER A 90 -1.43 1.25 -14.01
CA SER A 90 -1.23 0.55 -12.72
C SER A 90 -2.38 0.83 -11.75
N PHE A 91 -2.86 2.08 -11.68
CA PHE A 91 -3.97 2.47 -10.83
C PHE A 91 -5.28 1.81 -11.27
N SER A 92 -5.60 1.86 -12.56
CA SER A 92 -6.78 1.21 -13.14
C SER A 92 -6.79 -0.30 -12.85
N ASN A 93 -5.65 -0.97 -13.01
CA ASN A 93 -5.50 -2.38 -12.65
C ASN A 93 -5.75 -2.62 -11.15
N LYS A 94 -5.12 -1.83 -10.26
CA LYS A 94 -5.34 -1.92 -8.81
C LYS A 94 -6.80 -1.72 -8.44
N GLN A 95 -7.49 -0.75 -9.03
CA GLN A 95 -8.92 -0.51 -8.80
C GLN A 95 -9.78 -1.68 -9.27
N SER A 96 -9.49 -2.23 -10.45
CA SER A 96 -10.16 -3.42 -10.96
C SER A 96 -10.00 -4.63 -10.02
N VAL A 97 -8.78 -4.90 -9.55
CA VAL A 97 -8.51 -5.97 -8.57
C VAL A 97 -9.29 -5.71 -7.27
N ASN A 98 -9.16 -4.53 -6.69
CA ASN A 98 -9.85 -4.18 -5.44
C ASN A 98 -11.37 -4.27 -5.57
N GLY A 99 -11.93 -3.87 -6.72
CA GLY A 99 -13.35 -4.02 -7.02
C GLY A 99 -13.79 -5.49 -7.00
N LYS A 100 -13.02 -6.39 -7.63
CA LYS A 100 -13.30 -7.83 -7.62
C LYS A 100 -13.19 -8.44 -6.22
N ILE A 101 -12.15 -8.08 -5.46
CA ILE A 101 -11.96 -8.54 -4.07
C ILE A 101 -13.09 -8.01 -3.16
N GLY A 102 -13.51 -6.76 -3.34
CA GLY A 102 -14.66 -6.20 -2.63
C GLY A 102 -15.95 -6.97 -2.90
N GLN A 103 -16.19 -7.32 -4.17
CA GLN A 103 -17.34 -8.16 -4.56
C GLN A 103 -17.25 -9.56 -3.96
N PHE A 104 -16.05 -10.15 -3.91
CA PHE A 104 -15.82 -11.42 -3.23
C PHE A 104 -16.23 -11.34 -1.76
N TRP A 105 -15.68 -10.41 -0.98
CA TRP A 105 -16.02 -10.28 0.44
C TRP A 105 -17.51 -10.01 0.67
N LYS A 106 -18.14 -9.23 -0.20
CA LYS A 106 -19.58 -8.95 -0.15
C LYS A 106 -20.41 -10.23 -0.36
N LYS A 107 -20.06 -11.04 -1.36
CA LYS A 107 -20.73 -12.32 -1.63
C LYS A 107 -20.47 -13.34 -0.52
N SER A 108 -19.23 -13.48 -0.06
CA SER A 108 -18.88 -14.40 1.02
C SER A 108 -19.65 -14.08 2.29
N LYS A 109 -19.82 -12.80 2.64
CA LYS A 109 -20.63 -12.37 3.78
C LYS A 109 -22.12 -12.70 3.63
N ALA A 110 -22.64 -12.72 2.41
CA ALA A 110 -24.04 -13.04 2.14
C ALA A 110 -24.31 -14.57 2.17
N ILE A 111 -23.29 -15.37 1.83
CA ILE A 111 -23.40 -16.84 1.72
C ILE A 111 -23.07 -17.54 3.05
N LEU A 112 -22.04 -17.05 3.76
CA LEU A 112 -21.53 -17.67 4.99
C LEU A 112 -22.21 -17.11 6.24
N ASN A 113 -22.26 -17.92 7.29
CA ASN A 113 -22.67 -17.44 8.60
C ASN A 113 -21.57 -16.58 9.25
N LYS A 114 -21.89 -15.90 10.36
CA LYS A 114 -20.96 -14.97 11.03
C LYS A 114 -19.64 -15.63 11.45
N LYS A 115 -19.67 -16.87 11.96
CA LYS A 115 -18.46 -17.59 12.41
C LYS A 115 -17.59 -17.99 11.22
N GLU A 116 -18.21 -18.58 10.19
CA GLU A 116 -17.54 -18.97 8.95
C GLU A 116 -16.88 -17.79 8.23
N TYR A 117 -17.57 -16.64 8.19
CA TYR A 117 -17.04 -15.43 7.56
C TYR A 117 -15.83 -14.85 8.32
N VAL A 118 -15.85 -14.89 9.65
CA VAL A 118 -14.70 -14.47 10.49
C VAL A 118 -13.51 -15.40 10.26
N ARG A 119 -13.74 -16.72 10.27
CA ARG A 119 -12.68 -17.71 10.00
C ARG A 119 -12.07 -17.50 8.62
N LEU A 120 -12.90 -17.29 7.59
CA LEU A 120 -12.41 -17.00 6.22
C LEU A 120 -11.53 -15.74 6.16
N ARG A 121 -11.88 -14.70 6.94
CA ARG A 121 -11.09 -13.47 7.03
C ARG A 121 -9.74 -13.68 7.72
N GLU A 122 -9.73 -14.47 8.79
CA GLU A 122 -8.51 -14.84 9.52
C GLU A 122 -7.60 -15.68 8.64
N THR A 123 -8.16 -16.67 7.96
CA THR A 123 -7.46 -17.53 7.00
C THR A 123 -6.76 -16.74 5.90
N LEU A 124 -7.41 -15.73 5.34
CA LEU A 124 -6.89 -14.96 4.21
C LEU A 124 -6.17 -13.67 4.63
N VAL A 125 -5.81 -13.52 5.92
CA VAL A 125 -5.24 -12.27 6.44
C VAL A 125 -3.88 -11.92 5.80
N ASN A 126 -3.09 -12.94 5.46
CA ASN A 126 -1.76 -12.80 4.86
C ASN A 126 -1.77 -12.92 3.32
N THR A 127 -2.93 -13.16 2.72
CA THR A 127 -3.05 -13.32 1.26
C THR A 127 -3.12 -11.96 0.59
N THR A 128 -2.29 -11.73 -0.43
CA THR A 128 -2.37 -10.48 -1.19
C THR A 128 -3.64 -10.44 -2.05
N ASN A 129 -4.11 -9.24 -2.39
CA ASN A 129 -5.26 -9.09 -3.29
C ASN A 129 -5.03 -9.72 -4.67
N ILE A 130 -3.77 -9.85 -5.11
CA ILE A 130 -3.41 -10.47 -6.38
C ILE A 130 -3.56 -11.99 -6.27
N ASP A 131 -3.04 -12.59 -5.20
CA ASP A 131 -3.13 -14.04 -4.97
C ASP A 131 -4.59 -14.45 -4.78
N LEU A 132 -5.34 -13.67 -4.01
CA LEU A 132 -6.77 -13.89 -3.82
C LEU A 132 -7.54 -13.77 -5.14
N LEU A 133 -7.18 -12.81 -6.01
CA LEU A 133 -7.78 -12.69 -7.33
C LEU A 133 -7.49 -13.91 -8.21
N ASN A 134 -6.30 -14.49 -8.13
CA ASN A 134 -5.95 -15.69 -8.90
C ASN A 134 -6.77 -16.90 -8.44
N LEU A 135 -6.96 -17.07 -7.12
CA LEU A 135 -7.83 -18.11 -6.56
C LEU A 135 -9.29 -17.98 -7.02
N ILE A 136 -9.80 -16.75 -7.12
CA ILE A 136 -11.18 -16.47 -7.52
C ILE A 136 -11.40 -16.59 -9.03
N LYS A 137 -10.39 -16.26 -9.86
CA LYS A 137 -10.54 -16.23 -11.33
C LYS A 137 -10.92 -17.59 -11.92
N GLU A 138 -10.55 -18.68 -11.27
CA GLU A 138 -10.74 -20.04 -11.78
C GLU A 138 -12.07 -20.66 -11.34
N THR A 139 -12.84 -20.01 -10.46
CA THR A 139 -14.03 -20.61 -9.84
C THR A 139 -15.20 -19.64 -9.70
N VAL A 140 -16.42 -20.14 -9.82
CA VAL A 140 -17.62 -19.37 -9.47
C VAL A 140 -17.64 -19.20 -7.96
N ILE A 141 -17.83 -17.96 -7.49
CA ILE A 141 -17.95 -17.69 -6.05
C ILE A 141 -19.29 -18.24 -5.55
N ASP A 142 -19.26 -19.45 -5.03
CA ASP A 142 -20.40 -20.15 -4.43
C ASP A 142 -20.05 -20.71 -3.04
N LYS A 143 -21.05 -21.28 -2.37
CA LYS A 143 -20.88 -21.83 -1.01
C LYS A 143 -19.89 -23.00 -0.97
N ALA A 144 -19.84 -23.83 -2.01
CA ALA A 144 -18.97 -24.99 -2.06
C ALA A 144 -17.50 -24.58 -2.17
N MET A 145 -17.19 -23.59 -3.01
CA MET A 145 -15.86 -22.97 -3.13
C MET A 145 -15.42 -22.34 -1.80
N LEU A 146 -16.28 -21.57 -1.14
CA LEU A 146 -15.96 -20.94 0.14
C LEU A 146 -15.72 -21.97 1.26
N ILE A 147 -16.52 -23.05 1.28
CA ILE A 147 -16.31 -24.17 2.20
C ILE A 147 -15.02 -24.91 1.85
N ALA A 148 -14.69 -25.10 0.57
CA ALA A 148 -13.43 -25.72 0.15
C ALA A 148 -12.23 -24.86 0.58
N MET A 149 -12.32 -23.53 0.49
CA MET A 149 -11.30 -22.61 1.01
C MET A 149 -11.13 -22.72 2.53
N LEU A 150 -12.21 -22.95 3.26
CA LEU A 150 -12.16 -23.21 4.70
C LEU A 150 -11.59 -24.61 5.03
N LYS A 151 -11.86 -25.62 4.19
CA LYS A 151 -11.44 -27.02 4.38
C LYS A 151 -10.02 -27.32 3.95
N HIS A 152 -9.50 -26.67 2.91
CA HIS A 152 -8.14 -26.91 2.40
C HIS A 152 -7.03 -26.59 3.42
N LEU A 153 -7.38 -25.96 4.55
CA LEU A 153 -6.48 -25.70 5.67
C LEU A 153 -6.81 -26.55 6.90
N GLU A 154 -7.98 -27.20 6.96
CA GLU A 154 -8.30 -28.19 8.00
C GLU A 154 -7.52 -29.50 7.80
N ASP A 155 -7.14 -29.85 6.57
CA ASP A 155 -6.29 -31.01 6.30
C ASP A 155 -4.79 -30.73 6.49
N GLU A 156 -4.34 -29.46 6.48
CA GLU A 156 -3.02 -29.07 6.99
C GLU A 156 -3.00 -29.03 8.55
N ASP A 157 -4.14 -28.73 9.18
CA ASP A 157 -4.38 -28.77 10.64
C ASP A 157 -4.51 -30.19 11.24
N ARG A 158 -4.26 -31.27 10.48
CA ARG A 158 -3.93 -32.57 11.12
C ARG A 158 -2.56 -32.56 11.79
N ASN A 159 -1.82 -31.47 11.68
CA ASN A 159 -0.94 -31.07 12.76
C ASN A 159 -1.75 -30.15 13.66
N GLU A 160 -2.25 -30.68 14.78
CA GLU A 160 -2.89 -29.90 15.83
C GLU A 160 -1.88 -28.90 16.42
N ASP A 161 -1.57 -27.82 15.70
CA ASP A 161 -1.12 -26.61 16.36
C ASP A 161 -2.37 -25.93 16.90
N VAL A 162 -2.81 -26.47 18.03
CA VAL A 162 -3.39 -25.70 19.13
C VAL A 162 -2.86 -24.29 19.01
N ILE A 163 -3.74 -23.33 18.71
CA ILE A 163 -3.45 -21.90 18.93
C ILE A 163 -3.10 -21.81 20.42
N LYS A 164 -1.82 -21.98 20.74
CA LYS A 164 -1.26 -21.54 22.00
C LYS A 164 -1.52 -20.04 21.94
N LYS A 165 -2.50 -19.60 22.72
CA LYS A 165 -2.37 -18.31 23.39
C LYS A 165 -0.95 -18.32 23.93
N GLU A 166 -0.02 -17.67 23.23
CA GLU A 166 1.27 -17.37 23.83
C GLU A 166 0.91 -16.53 25.05
N GLU A 167 1.02 -17.15 26.23
CA GLU A 167 0.83 -16.43 27.48
C GLU A 167 1.84 -15.29 27.46
N LEU A 168 1.32 -14.05 27.47
CA LEU A 168 2.16 -12.87 27.51
C LEU A 168 3.09 -12.99 28.72
N ILE A 169 4.39 -12.83 28.49
CA ILE A 169 5.38 -12.87 29.56
C ILE A 169 5.39 -11.50 30.22
N PHE A 170 4.81 -11.42 31.41
CA PHE A 170 4.77 -10.20 32.21
C PHE A 170 6.15 -9.93 32.85
N PRO A 171 6.64 -8.69 32.82
CA PRO A 171 7.92 -8.32 33.43
C PRO A 171 7.84 -8.25 34.97
N PHE A 172 6.63 -8.06 35.51
CA PHE A 172 6.36 -7.96 36.93
C PHE A 172 5.14 -8.83 37.27
N ASP A 173 5.20 -9.51 38.42
CA ASP A 173 4.14 -10.42 38.86
C ASP A 173 3.05 -9.73 39.70
N SER A 174 3.24 -8.44 40.02
CA SER A 174 2.35 -7.71 40.92
C SER A 174 0.93 -7.59 40.37
N GLU A 175 -0.02 -7.66 41.29
CA GLU A 175 -1.45 -7.51 40.99
C GLU A 175 -1.77 -6.12 40.44
N ASP A 176 -1.08 -5.10 40.98
CA ASP A 176 -1.25 -3.70 40.56
C ASP A 176 -0.83 -3.49 39.10
N PHE A 177 0.35 -3.98 38.70
CA PHE A 177 0.81 -3.90 37.32
C PHE A 177 -0.14 -4.61 36.35
N LYS A 178 -0.54 -5.84 36.70
CA LYS A 178 -1.45 -6.65 35.85
C LYS A 178 -2.82 -6.01 35.71
N SER A 179 -3.35 -5.39 36.77
CA SER A 179 -4.61 -4.67 36.75
C SER A 179 -4.56 -3.50 35.76
N HIS A 180 -3.55 -2.63 35.89
CA HIS A 180 -3.36 -1.48 35.00
C HIS A 180 -3.12 -1.90 33.54
N TRP A 181 -2.33 -2.95 33.31
CA TRP A 181 -2.14 -3.52 31.98
C TRP A 181 -3.47 -4.01 31.38
N GLY A 182 -4.28 -4.71 32.17
CA GLY A 182 -5.61 -5.18 31.77
C GLY A 182 -6.58 -4.05 31.38
N ILE A 183 -6.43 -2.87 31.97
CA ILE A 183 -7.19 -1.67 31.60
C ILE A 183 -6.65 -1.08 30.29
N LEU A 184 -5.34 -0.97 30.14
CA LEU A 184 -4.70 -0.40 28.95
C LEU A 184 -5.07 -1.19 27.69
N VAL A 185 -5.00 -2.52 27.72
CA VAL A 185 -5.32 -3.36 26.54
C VAL A 185 -6.77 -3.25 26.09
N LYS A 186 -7.68 -2.79 26.96
CA LYS A 186 -9.10 -2.56 26.60
C LYS A 186 -9.34 -1.18 25.95
N GLN A 187 -8.37 -0.27 26.01
CA GLN A 187 -8.50 1.07 25.44
C GLN A 187 -8.62 1.02 23.90
N ALA A 188 -9.30 1.99 23.30
CA ALA A 188 -9.66 1.98 21.88
C ALA A 188 -8.44 1.86 20.93
N LYS A 189 -7.29 2.44 21.31
CA LYS A 189 -6.03 2.37 20.54
C LYS A 189 -5.20 1.10 20.79
N TRP A 190 -5.61 0.26 21.73
CA TRP A 190 -4.87 -0.94 22.17
C TRP A 190 -5.64 -2.25 21.97
N LYS A 191 -6.98 -2.22 21.97
CA LYS A 191 -7.86 -3.41 21.89
C LYS A 191 -7.66 -4.32 20.67
N ASN A 192 -7.02 -3.83 19.61
CA ASN A 192 -6.78 -4.57 18.37
C ASN A 192 -5.27 -4.79 18.09
N LYS A 193 -4.40 -4.61 19.09
CA LYS A 193 -2.96 -4.88 18.91
C LYS A 193 -2.69 -6.38 18.90
N SER A 194 -1.75 -6.80 18.05
CA SER A 194 -1.32 -8.19 17.97
C SER A 194 -0.57 -8.62 19.25
N PRO A 195 -0.51 -9.93 19.57
CA PRO A 195 0.24 -10.44 20.73
C PRO A 195 1.71 -10.00 20.73
N GLU A 196 2.36 -9.95 19.57
CA GLU A 196 3.77 -9.54 19.43
C GLU A 196 3.95 -8.06 19.79
N ALA A 197 2.99 -7.21 19.41
CA ALA A 197 2.99 -5.79 19.76
C ALA A 197 2.77 -5.57 21.27
N LEU A 198 1.94 -6.41 21.90
CA LEU A 198 1.74 -6.41 23.35
C LEU A 198 3.01 -6.89 24.08
N GLN A 199 3.62 -7.98 23.62
CA GLN A 199 4.87 -8.51 24.18
C GLN A 199 6.04 -7.52 24.02
N ALA A 200 6.13 -6.82 22.87
CA ALA A 200 7.13 -5.78 22.66
C ALA A 200 6.94 -4.59 23.62
N ALA A 201 5.69 -4.22 23.93
CA ALA A 201 5.41 -3.20 24.93
C ALA A 201 5.78 -3.66 26.35
N LEU A 202 5.47 -4.91 26.73
CA LEU A 202 5.92 -5.51 27.99
C LEU A 202 7.46 -5.54 28.11
N LYS A 203 8.16 -5.85 27.01
CA LYS A 203 9.62 -5.82 26.95
C LYS A 203 10.21 -4.42 27.12
N LYS A 204 9.51 -3.35 26.72
CA LYS A 204 9.95 -1.98 27.01
C LYS A 204 9.83 -1.66 28.50
N LEU A 205 8.76 -2.14 29.13
CA LEU A 205 8.52 -1.95 30.55
C LEU A 205 9.49 -2.76 31.43
N SER A 206 10.00 -3.89 30.93
CA SER A 206 10.96 -4.73 31.67
C SER A 206 12.33 -4.06 31.91
N ILE A 207 12.62 -2.94 31.25
CA ILE A 207 13.91 -2.24 31.34
C ILE A 207 13.94 -1.27 32.53
N VAL A 208 12.77 -0.84 33.01
CA VAL A 208 12.64 0.14 34.10
C VAL A 208 12.16 -0.54 35.39
N LYS A 209 12.18 0.19 36.50
CA LYS A 209 11.58 -0.28 37.76
C LYS A 209 10.07 -0.40 37.60
N GLU A 210 9.46 -1.31 38.37
CA GLU A 210 8.02 -1.58 38.33
C GLU A 210 7.16 -0.32 38.51
N GLU A 211 7.52 0.55 39.46
CA GLU A 211 6.82 1.82 39.70
C GLU A 211 6.79 2.73 38.45
N VAL A 212 7.92 2.84 37.74
CA VAL A 212 8.03 3.62 36.51
C VAL A 212 7.25 2.96 35.37
N ALA A 213 7.24 1.62 35.33
CA ALA A 213 6.47 0.89 34.34
C ALA A 213 4.95 1.07 34.54
N THR A 214 4.48 0.98 35.79
CA THR A 214 3.06 1.21 36.13
C THR A 214 2.66 2.66 35.85
N GLN A 215 3.50 3.64 36.19
CA GLN A 215 3.24 5.04 35.87
C GLN A 215 3.15 5.26 34.35
N ALA A 216 4.02 4.64 33.56
CA ALA A 216 3.96 4.73 32.10
C ALA A 216 2.67 4.15 31.50
N ILE A 217 2.11 3.09 32.13
CA ILE A 217 0.79 2.56 31.77
C ILE A 217 -0.29 3.59 32.08
N LEU A 218 -0.27 4.17 33.28
CA LEU A 218 -1.23 5.19 33.71
C LEU A 218 -1.21 6.42 32.80
N ASP A 219 -0.03 6.92 32.45
CA ASP A 219 0.14 8.07 31.55
C ASP A 219 -0.37 7.76 30.14
N SER A 220 -0.15 6.53 29.67
CA SER A 220 -0.67 6.08 28.37
C SER A 220 -2.19 5.99 28.36
N ILE A 221 -2.81 5.58 29.47
CA ILE A 221 -4.27 5.58 29.65
C ILE A 221 -4.80 7.01 29.70
N ALA A 222 -4.23 7.87 30.54
CA ALA A 222 -4.65 9.25 30.74
C ALA A 222 -4.51 10.09 29.45
N GLY A 223 -3.41 9.92 28.72
CA GLY A 223 -3.14 10.60 27.45
C GLY A 223 -3.79 9.95 26.22
N ASN A 224 -4.44 8.78 26.37
CA ASN A 224 -4.95 7.98 25.27
C ASN A 224 -3.87 7.77 24.17
N TYR A 225 -2.65 7.40 24.58
CA TYR A 225 -1.53 7.23 23.66
C TYR A 225 -1.55 5.86 22.97
N GLN A 226 -1.03 5.81 21.75
CA GLN A 226 -0.88 4.58 20.98
C GLN A 226 0.36 3.78 21.39
N GLY A 227 1.31 4.40 22.09
CA GLY A 227 2.55 3.78 22.58
C GLY A 227 2.66 3.88 24.09
N ILE A 228 3.63 3.16 24.65
CA ILE A 228 4.03 3.25 26.05
C ILE A 228 5.48 3.73 26.12
N PHE A 229 5.72 4.71 26.99
CA PHE A 229 6.98 5.44 27.06
C PHE A 229 7.37 5.59 28.53
N PRO A 230 8.00 4.58 29.14
CA PRO A 230 8.56 4.76 30.48
C PRO A 230 9.68 5.80 30.42
N GLU A 231 9.72 6.72 31.38
CA GLU A 231 10.79 7.70 31.47
C GLU A 231 12.13 6.95 31.66
N ASN A 232 13.05 7.19 30.74
CA ASN A 232 14.38 6.59 30.80
C ASN A 232 15.11 7.17 32.02
N VAL A 233 15.38 6.34 33.03
CA VAL A 233 16.53 6.59 33.91
C VAL A 233 17.74 6.69 32.98
N LYS A 234 18.36 7.86 32.90
CA LYS A 234 19.57 8.07 32.09
C LYS A 234 20.60 7.02 32.52
N ILE A 235 20.94 6.11 31.61
CA ILE A 235 22.08 5.22 31.80
C ILE A 235 23.32 6.11 31.74
N GLY A 236 23.85 6.48 32.92
CA GLY A 236 25.13 7.16 33.04
C GLY A 236 26.25 6.22 32.61
N ASN A 237 27.18 6.72 31.80
CA ASN A 237 28.25 5.95 31.15
C ASN A 237 29.33 5.35 32.07
N ASN A 238 29.15 5.35 33.39
CA ASN A 238 30.04 4.66 34.32
C ASN A 238 29.16 4.08 35.43
N GLY A 239 29.10 2.75 35.53
CA GLY A 239 28.16 2.00 36.37
C GLY A 239 28.32 2.23 37.88
N GLN A 240 27.94 3.42 38.35
CA GLN A 240 27.70 3.72 39.75
C GLN A 240 26.45 4.58 39.88
N PHE A 241 25.57 4.14 40.78
CA PHE A 241 24.29 4.77 41.10
C PHE A 241 24.52 5.98 42.01
N THR A 242 23.95 7.12 41.64
CA THR A 242 23.61 8.18 42.60
C THR A 242 22.25 8.75 42.27
N GLU A 243 21.39 8.83 43.29
CA GLU A 243 20.05 9.40 43.23
C GLU A 243 20.09 10.93 43.05
N ASN A 244 19.23 11.41 42.15
CA ASN A 244 18.29 12.51 42.38
C ASN A 244 17.24 12.50 41.25
#